data_AF-A0A6P2C5A6-F1
#
_entry.id   AF-A0A6P2C5A6-F1
#
_cell.length_a   1.000
_cell.length_b   1.000
_cell.length_c   1.000
_cell.angle_alpha   90.00
_cell.angle_beta   90.00
_cell.angle_gamma   90.00
#
_symmetry.space_group_name_H-M   'P 1'
#
loop_
_entity.id
_entity.type
_entity.pdbx_description
1 polymer ?
#
loop_
_entity_poly.entity_id
_entity_poly.type
_entity_poly.pdbx_seq_one_letter_code
_entity_poly.pdbx_strand_id
1 'polypeptide(L)' 'MSDSPGLDRFLAADPRDVDCEQALEILDVYVEMVLEDAPGLAARRFPGVAVHLAACGPCDEDFQGLLAAAGATP' A
#
# COMPACT_ATOMS: atom_id res chain seq x y z
N MET A 1 -17.47 30.25 -8.22
CA MET A 1 -16.55 29.38 -7.47
C MET A 1 -15.21 29.53 -8.16
N SER A 2 -14.16 29.95 -7.44
CA SER A 2 -12.85 30.18 -8.05
C SER A 2 -12.16 28.83 -8.27
N ASP A 3 -11.88 28.54 -9.53
CA ASP A 3 -11.14 27.37 -10.00
C ASP A 3 -9.67 27.56 -9.60
N SER A 4 -9.24 26.88 -8.53
CA SER A 4 -7.87 26.99 -8.02
C SER A 4 -7.09 25.73 -8.41
N PRO A 5 -6.33 25.75 -9.52
CA PRO A 5 -5.61 24.57 -10.00
C PRO A 5 -4.56 24.04 -9.01
N GLY A 6 -4.14 24.87 -8.05
CA GLY A 6 -3.24 24.45 -6.96
C GLY A 6 -3.92 23.57 -5.91
N LEU A 7 -5.21 23.81 -5.64
CA LEU A 7 -5.98 23.00 -4.69
C LEU A 7 -6.31 21.63 -5.29
N ASP A 8 -6.68 21.57 -6.57
CA ASP A 8 -6.99 20.32 -7.25
C ASP A 8 -5.76 19.40 -7.34
N ARG A 9 -4.56 19.97 -7.56
CA ARG A 9 -3.31 19.22 -7.50
C ARG A 9 -3.01 18.71 -6.09
N PHE A 10 -3.30 19.49 -5.06
CA PHE A 10 -3.08 19.10 -3.67
C PHE A 10 -4.04 17.98 -3.23
N LEU A 11 -5.29 18.01 -3.70
CA LEU A 11 -6.31 16.99 -3.41
C LEU A 11 -6.25 15.78 -4.33
N ALA A 12 -5.42 15.82 -5.38
CA ALA A 12 -5.26 14.70 -6.30
C ALA A 12 -4.57 13.54 -5.58
N ALA A 13 -5.32 12.45 -5.39
CA ALA A 13 -4.75 11.16 -5.05
C ALA A 13 -3.75 10.74 -6.14
N ASP A 14 -2.72 10.00 -5.75
CA ASP A 14 -1.85 9.36 -6.74
C ASP A 14 -2.72 8.45 -7.61
N PRO A 15 -2.72 8.58 -8.94
CA PRO A 15 -3.61 7.79 -9.81
C PRO A 15 -3.33 6.29 -9.77
N ARG A 16 -2.24 5.88 -9.12
CA ARG A 16 -1.91 4.47 -8.89
C ARG A 16 -2.48 3.95 -7.58
N ASP A 17 -2.87 4.83 -6.66
CA ASP A 17 -3.42 4.46 -5.36
C ASP A 17 -4.67 3.59 -5.57
N VAL A 18 -4.64 2.41 -4.97
CA VAL A 18 -5.77 1.48 -4.98
C VAL A 18 -6.71 1.85 -3.83
N ASP A 19 -7.94 1.38 -3.86
CA ASP A 19 -8.81 1.52 -2.70
C ASP A 19 -8.43 0.52 -1.59
N CYS A 20 -8.94 0.74 -0.38
CA CYS A 20 -8.64 -0.11 0.77
C CYS A 20 -9.08 -1.57 0.56
N GLU A 21 -10.19 -1.80 -0.14
CA GLU A 21 -10.72 -3.16 -0.37
C GLU A 21 -9.76 -3.96 -1.26
N GLN A 22 -9.31 -3.35 -2.36
CA GLN A 22 -8.30 -3.91 -3.25
C GLN A 22 -6.96 -4.13 -2.54
N ALA A 23 -6.54 -3.20 -1.69
CA ALA A 23 -5.30 -3.35 -0.92
C ALA A 23 -5.37 -4.54 0.03
N LEU A 24 -6.49 -4.71 0.75
CA LEU A 24 -6.70 -5.80 1.70
C LEU A 24 -6.85 -7.16 1.01
N GLU A 25 -7.48 -7.23 -0.17
CA GLU A 25 -7.69 -8.47 -0.92
C GLU A 25 -6.37 -9.16 -1.32
N ILE A 26 -5.31 -8.39 -1.56
CA ILE A 26 -3.99 -8.89 -2.00
C ILE A 26 -2.92 -8.81 -0.90
N LEU A 27 -3.28 -8.36 0.31
CA LEU A 27 -2.32 -7.98 1.34
C LEU A 27 -1.48 -9.16 1.83
N ASP A 28 -2.07 -10.35 1.93
CA ASP A 28 -1.40 -11.59 2.30
C ASP A 28 -0.31 -11.96 1.28
N VAL A 29 -0.65 -11.97 -0.02
CA VAL A 29 0.30 -12.24 -1.10
C VAL A 29 1.40 -11.17 -1.13
N TYR A 30 1.03 -9.90 -0.93
CA TYR A 30 1.98 -8.79 -0.85
C TYR A 30 3.01 -9.02 0.28
N VAL A 31 2.56 -9.44 1.46
CA VAL A 31 3.43 -9.79 2.60
C VAL A 31 4.32 -10.99 2.28
N GLU A 32 3.80 -12.04 1.67
CA GLU A 32 4.62 -13.20 1.25
C GLU A 32 5.77 -12.76 0.33
N MET A 33 5.50 -11.96 -0.70
CA MET A 33 6.55 -11.45 -1.59
C MET A 33 7.55 -10.52 -0.89
N VAL A 34 7.13 -9.80 0.15
CA VAL A 34 8.05 -8.99 0.98
C VAL A 34 8.98 -9.91 1.77
N LEU A 35 8.47 -11.04 2.28
CA LEU A 35 9.23 -12.01 3.07
C LEU A 35 10.13 -12.92 2.23
N GLU A 36 9.79 -13.20 0.97
CA GLU A 36 10.58 -13.99 0.02
C GLU A 36 11.89 -13.31 -0.46
N ASP A 37 12.27 -12.19 0.19
CA ASP A 37 13.60 -11.58 0.19
C ASP A 37 14.13 -11.08 -1.17
N ALA A 38 13.28 -10.35 -1.89
CA ALA A 38 13.69 -9.50 -3.00
C ALA A 38 13.32 -8.04 -2.69
N PRO A 39 14.25 -7.22 -2.17
CA PRO A 39 13.98 -5.84 -1.80
C PRO A 39 13.28 -5.06 -2.92
N GLY A 40 12.03 -4.66 -2.65
CA GLY A 40 11.22 -3.88 -3.58
C GLY A 40 10.53 -4.68 -4.70
N LEU A 41 10.58 -6.02 -4.72
CA LEU A 41 9.84 -6.83 -5.70
C LEU A 41 8.32 -6.64 -5.56
N ALA A 42 7.81 -6.73 -4.33
CA ALA A 42 6.38 -6.52 -4.04
C ALA A 42 5.91 -5.14 -4.52
N ALA A 43 6.65 -4.07 -4.19
CA ALA A 43 6.34 -2.71 -4.62
C ALA A 43 6.43 -2.50 -6.15
N ARG A 44 7.31 -3.24 -6.86
CA ARG A 44 7.37 -3.21 -8.33
C ARG A 44 6.21 -3.95 -8.97
N ARG A 45 5.77 -5.06 -8.36
CA ARG A 45 4.71 -5.92 -8.89
C ARG A 45 3.30 -5.36 -8.59
N PHE A 46 3.16 -4.66 -7.46
CA PHE A 46 1.94 -4.04 -6.96
C PHE A 46 2.21 -2.57 -6.56
N PRO A 47 2.51 -1.70 -7.52
CA PRO A 47 2.86 -0.31 -7.23
C PRO A 47 1.72 0.47 -6.56
N GLY A 48 0.45 0.11 -6.86
CA GLY A 48 -0.70 0.75 -6.23
C GLY A 48 -0.85 0.42 -4.75
N VAL A 49 -0.61 -0.83 -4.36
CA VAL A 49 -0.60 -1.26 -2.96
C VAL A 49 0.51 -0.54 -2.19
N ALA A 50 1.71 -0.42 -2.79
CA ALA A 50 2.81 0.33 -2.16
C ALA A 50 2.49 1.82 -1.95
N VAL A 51 1.79 2.44 -2.91
CA VAL A 51 1.29 3.82 -2.78
C VAL A 51 0.24 3.91 -1.67
N HIS A 52 -0.70 2.96 -1.63
CA HIS A 52 -1.77 2.93 -0.65
C HIS A 52 -1.26 2.78 0.78
N LEU A 53 -0.36 1.84 1.03
CA LEU A 53 0.24 1.64 2.36
C LEU A 53 1.01 2.88 2.82
N ALA A 54 1.59 3.67 1.91
CA ALA A 54 2.23 4.93 2.26
C ALA A 54 1.23 6.06 2.58
N ALA A 55 -0.03 5.95 2.14
CA ALA A 55 -1.06 6.99 2.26
C ALA A 55 -2.13 6.66 3.32
N CYS A 56 -2.37 5.38 3.61
CA CYS A 56 -3.45 4.89 4.46
C CYS A 56 -2.90 4.23 5.73
N GLY A 57 -2.96 4.96 6.84
CA GLY A 57 -2.47 4.48 8.15
C GLY A 57 -3.06 3.13 8.58
N PRO A 58 -4.39 2.92 8.54
CA PRO A 58 -4.98 1.63 8.92
C PRO A 58 -4.48 0.45 8.08
N CYS A 59 -4.33 0.62 6.76
CA CYS A 59 -3.82 -0.46 5.91
C CYS A 59 -2.33 -0.73 6.15
N ASP A 60 -1.52 0.28 6.49
CA ASP A 60 -0.14 0.06 6.94
C ASP A 60 -0.10 -0.69 8.28
N GLU A 61 -0.96 -0.36 9.24
CA GLU A 61 -1.04 -1.10 10.51
C GLU A 61 -1.35 -2.59 10.29
N ASP A 62 -2.32 -2.92 9.44
CA ASP A 62 -2.63 -4.29 9.05
C ASP A 62 -1.45 -4.98 8.35
N PHE A 63 -0.77 -4.27 7.44
CA PHE A 63 0.42 -4.75 6.75
C PHE A 63 1.56 -5.09 7.72
N GLN A 64 1.90 -4.19 8.64
CA GLN A 64 2.95 -4.41 9.64
C GLN A 64 2.57 -5.56 10.58
N GLY A 65 1.29 -5.66 10.97
CA GLY A 65 0.78 -6.75 11.81
C GLY A 65 0.93 -8.11 11.14
N LEU A 66 0.55 -8.22 9.86
CA LEU A 66 0.72 -9.44 9.08
C LEU A 66 2.18 -9.79 8.86
N LEU A 67 3.04 -8.81 8.56
CA LEU A 67 4.47 -9.03 8.39
C LEU A 67 5.11 -9.57 9.68
N ALA A 68 4.75 -9.01 10.83
CA ALA A 68 5.20 -9.49 12.12
C ALA A 68 4.72 -10.92 12.42
N ALA A 69 3.45 -11.23 12.10
CA ALA A 69 2.87 -12.55 12.33
C ALA A 69 3.47 -13.63 11.40
N ALA A 70 3.69 -13.31 10.13
CA ALA A 70 4.23 -14.25 9.14
C ALA A 70 5.76 -14.40 9.23
N GLY A 71 6.48 -13.36 9.65
CA GLY A 71 7.92 -13.41 9.92
C GLY A 71 8.30 -14.02 11.28
N ALA A 72 7.35 -14.11 12.21
CA ALA A 72 7.53 -14.86 13.44
C ALA A 72 7.57 -16.36 13.12
N THR A 73 8.76 -16.96 13.17
CA THR A 73 8.87 -18.43 13.24
C THR A 73 8.23 -18.87 14.56
N PRO A 74 7.37 -19.92 14.59
CA PRO A 74 6.82 -20.44 15.84
C PRO A 74 7.90 -20.89 16.84
#